data_AF-A0A2T6ZW25-F1
#
_entry.id   AF-A0A2T6ZW25-F1
#
_cell.length_a   1.000
_cell.length_b   1.000
_cell.length_c   1.000
_cell.angle_alpha   90.00
_cell.angle_beta   90.00
_cell.angle_gamma   90.00
#
_symmetry.space_group_name_H-M   'P 1'
#
loop_
_entity.id
_entity.type
_entity.pdbx_description
1 polymer ?
#
loop_
_entity_poly.entity_id
_entity_poly.type
_entity_poly.pdbx_seq_one_letter_code
_entity_poly.pdbx_strand_id
1 'polypeptide(L)' 'DSEADKISLLFIYFPIIRTEVYTFVKLWNNHCIRYQRNRPSLPTGKPSVLFFTPPPGIQDYQYCPD' A
#
# COMPACT_ATOMS: atom_id res chain seq x y z
N ASP A 1 -7.92 27.36 9.52
CA ASP A 1 -8.68 26.51 8.59
C ASP A 1 -9.56 27.33 7.68
N SER A 2 -9.14 27.50 6.42
CA SER A 2 -9.97 28.14 5.40
C SER A 2 -10.96 27.11 4.83
N GLU A 3 -12.23 27.50 4.65
CA GLU A 3 -13.23 26.66 3.97
C GLU A 3 -12.79 26.29 2.55
N ALA A 4 -12.07 27.18 1.87
CA ALA A 4 -11.49 26.89 0.55
C ALA A 4 -10.47 25.74 0.59
N ASP A 5 -9.69 25.63 1.67
CA ASP A 5 -8.72 24.54 1.82
C ASP A 5 -9.44 23.21 2.03
N LYS A 6 -10.52 23.20 2.83
CA LYS A 6 -11.34 21.99 3.05
C LYS A 6 -11.99 21.51 1.76
N ILE A 7 -12.58 22.42 0.99
CA ILE A 7 -13.17 22.12 -0.32
C ILE A 7 -12.08 21.58 -1.26
N SER A 8 -10.90 22.22 -1.30
CA SER A 8 -9.80 21.78 -2.14
C SER A 8 -9.30 20.38 -1.75
N LEU A 9 -9.14 20.11 -0.45
CA LEU A 9 -8.75 18.79 0.04
C LEU A 9 -9.78 17.72 -0.32
N LEU A 10 -11.06 18.00 -0.11
CA LEU A 10 -12.14 17.03 -0.32
C LEU A 10 -12.36 16.71 -1.79
N PHE A 11 -12.38 17.72 -2.65
CA PHE A 11 -12.85 17.59 -4.02
C PHE A 11 -11.73 17.55 -5.06
N ILE A 12 -10.53 18.01 -4.72
CA ILE A 12 -9.38 18.00 -5.65
C ILE A 12 -8.35 16.98 -5.18
N TYR A 13 -7.83 17.15 -3.96
CA TYR A 13 -6.67 16.37 -3.54
C TYR A 13 -7.00 14.93 -3.12
N PHE A 14 -8.07 14.68 -2.36
CA PHE A 14 -8.42 13.31 -1.96
C PHE A 14 -8.70 12.38 -3.14
N PRO A 15 -9.43 12.79 -4.20
CA PRO A 15 -9.57 11.94 -5.39
C PRO A 15 -8.24 11.58 -6.04
N ILE A 16 -7.32 12.54 -6.15
CA ILE A 16 -5.96 12.31 -6.70
C ILE A 16 -5.21 11.33 -5.80
N ILE A 17 -5.13 11.59 -4.49
CA ILE A 17 -4.42 10.74 -3.52
C ILE A 17 -4.98 9.32 -3.54
N ARG A 18 -6.31 9.15 -3.55
CA ARG A 18 -6.93 7.81 -3.64
C ARG A 18 -6.53 7.07 -4.89
N THR A 19 -6.47 7.76 -6.03
CA THR A 19 -6.08 7.17 -7.32
C THR A 19 -4.61 6.76 -7.33
N GLU A 20 -3.73 7.62 -6.82
CA GLU A 20 -2.30 7.34 -6.70
C GLU A 20 -2.03 6.15 -5.77
N VAL A 21 -2.67 6.13 -4.59
CA VAL A 21 -2.55 5.01 -3.64
C VAL A 21 -3.05 3.72 -4.27
N TYR A 22 -4.24 3.72 -4.90
CA TYR A 22 -4.76 2.53 -5.55
C TYR A 22 -3.85 2.02 -6.68
N THR A 23 -3.32 2.94 -7.49
CA THR A 23 -2.40 2.61 -8.59
C THR A 23 -1.10 2.02 -8.06
N PHE A 24 -0.53 2.61 -7.02
CA PHE A 24 0.65 2.11 -6.34
C PHE A 24 0.42 0.69 -5.79
N VAL A 25 -0.68 0.47 -5.07
CA VAL A 25 -1.07 -0.85 -4.54
C VAL A 25 -1.21 -1.87 -5.67
N LYS A 26 -1.89 -1.51 -6.76
CA LYS A 26 -2.08 -2.39 -7.92
C LYS A 26 -0.76 -2.72 -8.60
N LEU A 27 0.12 -1.74 -8.81
CA LEU A 27 1.42 -1.94 -9.44
C LEU A 27 2.30 -2.83 -8.55
N TRP A 28 2.37 -2.50 -7.26
CA TRP A 28 3.15 -3.24 -6.28
C TRP A 28 2.65 -4.69 -6.16
N ASN A 29 1.35 -4.93 -6.11
CA ASN A 29 0.85 -6.32 -5.99
C ASN A 29 0.96 -7.14 -7.29
N ASN A 30 1.26 -6.50 -8.44
CA ASN A 30 1.45 -7.19 -9.71
C ASN A 30 2.92 -7.48 -10.05
N HIS A 31 3.89 -6.76 -9.49
CA HIS A 31 5.29 -7.05 -9.78
C HIS A 31 5.70 -8.39 -9.16
N CYS A 32 6.51 -9.18 -9.86
CA CYS A 32 7.12 -10.38 -9.28
C CYS A 32 8.56 -10.05 -8.86
N ILE A 33 8.88 -10.30 -7.59
CA ILE A 33 10.25 -10.24 -7.08
C ILE A 33 11.02 -11.39 -7.72
N ARG A 34 12.03 -11.05 -8.53
CA ARG A 34 12.84 -12.03 -9.25
C ARG A 34 13.81 -12.74 -8.31
N TYR A 35 14.03 -14.03 -8.59
CA TYR A 35 15.04 -14.81 -7.90
C TYR A 35 16.44 -14.22 -8.12
N GLN A 36 17.22 -14.12 -7.05
CA GLN A 36 18.61 -13.66 -7.09
C GLN A 36 19.53 -14.79 -6.60
N ARG A 37 20.36 -15.33 -7.51
CA ARG A 37 21.22 -16.52 -7.24
C ARG A 37 22.09 -16.40 -5.99
N ASN A 38 22.59 -15.21 -5.69
CA ASN A 38 23.50 -14.95 -4.57
C ASN A 38 22.77 -14.45 -3.30
N ARG A 39 21.44 -14.45 -3.30
CA ARG A 39 20.62 -13.98 -2.17
C ARG A 39 19.40 -14.89 -1.94
N PRO A 40 19.62 -16.15 -1.54
CA PRO A 40 18.55 -17.13 -1.36
C PRO A 40 17.61 -16.83 -0.20
N SER A 41 18.00 -15.96 0.74
CA SER A 41 17.16 -15.53 1.86
C SER A 41 16.10 -14.49 1.47
N LEU A 42 16.18 -13.91 0.27
CA LEU A 42 15.20 -12.93 -0.17
C LEU A 42 13.92 -13.61 -0.68
N PRO A 43 12.74 -13.07 -0.33
CA PRO A 43 11.49 -13.58 -0.85
C PRO A 43 11.47 -13.44 -2.38
N THR A 44 11.04 -14.50 -3.06
CA THR A 44 10.92 -14.56 -4.52
C THR A 44 9.47 -14.86 -4.89
N GLY A 45 8.99 -14.32 -6.02
CA GLY A 45 7.62 -14.52 -6.49
C GLY A 45 6.76 -13.27 -6.33
N LYS A 46 5.44 -13.43 -6.26
CA LYS A 46 4.55 -12.29 -5.98
C LYS A 46 4.79 -11.80 -4.55
N PRO A 47 4.90 -10.48 -4.31
CA PRO A 47 4.96 -9.91 -2.98
C PRO A 47 3.86 -10.50 -2.10
N SER A 48 4.18 -10.74 -0.84
CA SER A 48 3.13 -10.87 0.17
C SER A 48 2.24 -9.64 0.05
N VAL A 49 0.95 -9.87 0.08
CA VAL A 49 -0.11 -8.92 -0.24
C VAL A 49 -0.15 -7.84 0.85
N LEU A 50 0.77 -6.87 0.81
CA LEU A 50 1.07 -5.94 1.91
C LEU A 50 0.05 -4.80 2.05
N PHE A 51 -0.73 -4.52 1.00
CA PHE A 51 -1.60 -3.34 0.93
C PHE A 51 -3.08 -3.70 0.78
N PHE A 52 -3.52 -4.75 1.45
CA PHE A 52 -4.95 -4.99 1.59
C PHE A 52 -5.37 -4.74 3.03
N THR A 53 -6.54 -4.15 3.18
CA THR A 53 -7.25 -4.18 4.45
C THR A 53 -7.40 -5.64 4.86
N PRO A 54 -7.04 -6.01 6.10
CA PRO A 54 -7.25 -7.36 6.58
C PRO A 54 -8.71 -7.79 6.32
N PRO A 55 -8.93 -9.03 5.85
CA PRO A 55 -10.26 -9.63 5.83
C PRO A 55 -10.99 -9.45 7.18
N PRO A 56 -12.33 -9.39 7.19
CA PRO A 56 -13.09 -9.33 8.43
C PRO A 56 -12.67 -10.46 9.38
N GLY A 57 -12.33 -10.11 10.62
CA GLY A 57 -11.90 -11.08 11.64
C GLY A 57 -10.38 -11.29 11.75
N ILE A 58 -9.56 -10.61 10.94
CA ILE A 58 -8.11 -10.54 11.18
C ILE A 58 -7.82 -9.36 12.11
N GLN A 59 -7.23 -9.66 13.26
CA GLN A 59 -6.81 -8.68 14.25
C GLN A 59 -5.52 -7.99 13.78
N ASP A 60 -5.53 -6.66 13.74
CA ASP A 60 -4.38 -5.86 13.33
C ASP A 60 -3.35 -5.84 14.47
N TYR A 61 -2.31 -6.66 14.34
CA TYR A 61 -1.23 -6.75 15.32
C TYR A 61 -0.15 -5.71 15.02
N GLN A 62 -0.50 -4.42 14.97
CA GLN A 62 0.47 -3.34 14.78
C GLN A 62 1.52 -3.40 15.91
N TYR A 63 2.61 -4.10 15.66
CA TYR A 63 3.71 -4.29 16.59
C TYR A 63 5.00 -3.86 15.90
N CYS A 64 5.52 -2.73 16.33
CA CYS A 64 6.92 -2.37 16.15
C CYS A 64 7.70 -2.99 17.32
N PRO A 65 8.69 -3.87 17.08
CA PRO A 65 9.72 -4.14 18.09
C PRO A 65 10.70 -2.96 18.16
N ASP A 66 11.13 -2.63 19.38
CA ASP A 66 12.21 -1.66 19.68
C ASP A 66 13.55 -2.00 19.01
#